data_AF-A0A1M3CSG9-F1
#
_entry.id   AF-A0A1M3CSG9-F1
#
_cell.length_a   1.000
_cell.length_b   1.000
_cell.length_c   1.000
_cell.angle_alpha   90.00
_cell.angle_beta   90.00
_cell.angle_gamma   90.00
#
_symmetry.space_group_name_H-M   'P 1'
#
loop_
_entity.id
_entity.type
_entity.pdbx_description
1 polymer ?
#
loop_
_entity_poly.entity_id
_entity_poly.type
_entity_poly.pdbx_seq_one_letter_code
_entity_poly.pdbx_strand_id
1 'polypeptide(L)'
;MGRGVLENFQNANYIYVIYLSLSILLALVVTFVSYIIGYRLLNQPASISPYGRMPLRRASDLSYDSKERVLRYLFEMHQYDNPMFDMEKAAFCRETGRVFSHALTWYGIIKVDWSFLQKRYPGIYVSWGSLSDDQKEMIRSSHHSLDGYQTEYSSPEPAPSRIEPFYSMASPGPLYVDLNTRILLGWKRVPLSDLEVLVVQKPKGLFELPQSLQ
;
A
#
# COMPACT_ATOMS: atom_id res chain seq x y z
N MET A 1 40.34 -14.63 -61.65
CA MET A 1 39.57 -15.21 -60.53
C MET A 1 40.00 -14.74 -59.12
N GLY A 2 41.07 -13.94 -58.95
CA GLY A 2 41.57 -13.58 -57.61
C GLY A 2 41.06 -12.28 -56.96
N ARG A 3 40.57 -11.29 -57.73
CA ARG A 3 40.16 -9.97 -57.18
C ARG A 3 38.84 -10.01 -56.40
N GLY A 4 37.79 -10.60 -56.96
CA GLY A 4 36.47 -10.66 -56.31
C GLY A 4 36.42 -11.54 -55.06
N VAL A 5 37.32 -12.53 -54.94
CA VAL A 5 37.43 -13.36 -53.73
C VAL A 5 38.08 -12.56 -52.59
N LEU A 6 39.17 -11.84 -52.86
CA LEU A 6 39.85 -11.00 -51.86
C LEU A 6 38.96 -9.84 -51.35
N GLU A 7 38.19 -9.20 -52.24
CA GLU A 7 37.23 -8.14 -51.86
C GLU A 7 36.09 -8.69 -50.99
N ASN A 8 35.56 -9.88 -51.32
CA ASN A 8 34.52 -10.52 -50.50
C ASN A 8 35.03 -10.97 -49.12
N PHE A 9 36.27 -11.45 -49.02
CA PHE A 9 36.90 -11.78 -47.73
C PHE A 9 37.15 -10.53 -46.88
N GLN A 10 37.62 -9.43 -47.48
CA GLN A 10 37.79 -8.16 -46.76
C GLN A 10 36.44 -7.61 -46.28
N ASN A 11 35.41 -7.58 -47.12
CA ASN A 11 34.07 -7.12 -46.75
C ASN A 11 33.44 -7.98 -45.63
N ALA A 12 33.61 -9.30 -45.67
CA ALA A 12 33.14 -10.18 -44.61
C ALA A 12 33.83 -9.91 -43.26
N ASN A 13 35.14 -9.62 -43.28
CA ASN A 13 35.90 -9.24 -42.08
C ASN A 13 35.44 -7.88 -41.52
N TYR A 14 35.15 -6.89 -42.37
CA TYR A 14 34.64 -5.58 -41.92
C TYR A 14 33.25 -5.71 -41.28
N ILE A 15 32.36 -6.49 -41.89
CA ILE A 15 31.02 -6.74 -41.34
C ILE A 15 31.10 -7.41 -39.96
N TYR A 16 31.99 -8.40 -39.81
CA TYR A 16 32.22 -9.05 -38.52
C TYR A 16 32.73 -8.07 -37.44
N VAL A 17 33.71 -7.22 -37.79
CA VAL A 17 34.24 -6.21 -36.86
C VAL A 17 33.15 -5.20 -36.45
N ILE A 18 32.27 -4.80 -37.38
CA ILE A 18 31.15 -3.90 -37.08
C ILE A 18 30.18 -4.56 -36.11
N TYR A 19 29.75 -5.81 -36.35
CA TYR A 19 28.84 -6.51 -35.45
C TYR A 19 29.46 -6.78 -34.08
N LEU A 20 30.73 -7.17 -34.03
CA LEU A 20 31.45 -7.34 -32.77
C LEU A 20 31.51 -6.02 -31.99
N SER A 21 31.88 -4.93 -32.65
CA SER A 21 31.95 -3.60 -32.02
C SER A 21 30.57 -3.15 -31.50
N LEU A 22 29.51 -3.39 -32.27
CA LEU A 22 28.14 -3.06 -31.88
C LEU A 22 27.65 -3.93 -30.72
N SER A 23 28.02 -5.21 -30.69
CA SER A 23 27.69 -6.11 -29.58
C SER A 23 28.39 -5.72 -28.28
N ILE A 24 29.67 -5.32 -28.36
CA ILE A 24 30.43 -4.80 -27.21
C ILE A 24 29.80 -3.49 -26.72
N LEU A 25 29.48 -2.58 -27.63
CA LEU A 25 28.82 -1.32 -27.28
C LEU A 25 27.46 -1.58 -26.60
N LEU A 26 26.65 -2.48 -27.13
CA LEU A 26 25.37 -2.85 -26.53
C LEU A 26 25.56 -3.47 -25.14
N ALA A 27 26.53 -4.36 -24.96
CA ALA A 27 26.83 -4.96 -23.66
C ALA A 27 27.25 -3.90 -22.63
N LEU A 28 28.07 -2.92 -23.03
CA LEU A 28 28.46 -1.80 -22.19
C LEU A 28 27.25 -0.93 -21.81
N VAL A 29 26.37 -0.63 -22.77
CA VAL A 29 25.14 0.14 -22.51
C VAL A 29 24.23 -0.59 -21.54
N VAL A 30 23.98 -1.89 -21.74
CA VAL A 30 23.15 -2.72 -20.85
C VAL A 30 23.74 -2.77 -19.45
N THR A 31 25.07 -2.94 -19.33
CA THR A 31 25.76 -2.96 -18.04
C THR A 31 25.63 -1.61 -17.33
N PHE A 32 25.83 -0.50 -18.05
CA PHE A 32 25.72 0.85 -17.50
C PHE A 32 24.29 1.18 -17.04
N VAL A 33 23.28 0.83 -17.84
CA VAL A 33 21.87 1.00 -17.48
C VAL A 33 21.51 0.15 -16.26
N SER A 34 21.95 -1.10 -16.23
CA SER A 34 21.71 -2.01 -15.10
C SER A 34 22.38 -1.51 -13.82
N TYR A 35 23.59 -0.94 -13.93
CA TYR A 35 24.29 -0.31 -12.82
C TYR A 35 23.52 0.90 -12.29
N ILE A 36 23.04 1.80 -13.16
CA ILE A 36 22.25 2.97 -12.74
C ILE A 36 20.97 2.53 -12.03
N ILE A 37 20.26 1.54 -12.58
CA ILE A 37 19.03 1.01 -11.99
C ILE A 37 19.34 0.38 -10.63
N GLY A 38 20.33 -0.52 -10.56
CA GLY A 38 20.73 -1.18 -9.32
C GLY A 38 21.17 -0.20 -8.23
N TYR A 39 21.99 0.79 -8.59
CA TYR A 39 22.41 1.85 -7.68
C TYR A 39 21.21 2.66 -7.14
N ARG A 40 20.24 2.99 -8.01
CA ARG A 40 19.01 3.68 -7.60
C ARG A 40 18.09 2.83 -6.75
N LEU A 41 18.09 1.50 -6.92
CA LEU A 41 17.28 0.57 -6.11
C LEU A 41 17.89 0.36 -4.72
N LEU A 42 19.22 0.28 -4.61
CA LEU A 42 19.92 0.06 -3.34
C LEU A 42 19.95 1.32 -2.47
N ASN A 43 20.10 2.50 -3.06
CA ASN A 43 20.23 3.76 -2.33
C ASN A 43 18.90 4.51 -2.18
N GLN A 44 17.77 3.80 -2.12
CA GLN A 44 16.49 4.46 -1.89
C GLN A 44 16.39 4.97 -0.46
N PRO A 45 15.86 6.20 -0.26
CA PRO A 45 15.55 6.67 1.07
C PRO A 45 14.55 5.73 1.73
N ALA A 46 14.63 5.61 3.05
CA ALA A 46 13.67 4.83 3.81
C ALA A 46 12.24 5.28 3.48
N SER A 47 11.37 4.33 3.15
CA SER A 47 9.97 4.62 2.86
C SER A 47 9.29 5.14 4.11
N ILE A 48 8.46 6.17 3.94
CA ILE A 48 7.89 6.93 5.03
C ILE A 48 6.39 6.63 5.16
N SER A 49 5.92 6.45 6.38
CA SER A 49 4.51 6.30 6.72
C SER A 49 3.74 7.59 6.39
N PRO A 50 2.54 7.51 5.80
CA PRO A 50 1.65 8.67 5.66
C PRO A 50 1.36 9.35 7.00
N TYR A 51 1.43 8.58 8.10
CA TYR A 51 1.26 9.04 9.46
C TYR A 51 2.60 9.38 10.12
N GLY A 52 2.70 10.59 10.67
CA GLY A 52 3.83 11.01 11.51
C GLY A 52 5.20 11.07 10.81
N ARG A 53 5.25 10.77 9.50
CA ARG A 53 6.48 10.65 8.72
C ARG A 53 7.54 9.69 9.32
N MET A 54 7.06 8.61 9.95
CA MET A 54 7.90 7.58 10.57
C MET A 54 8.36 6.52 9.55
N PRO A 55 9.49 5.83 9.76
CA PRO A 55 10.00 4.86 8.81
C PRO A 55 9.10 3.61 8.73
N LEU A 56 8.80 3.19 7.50
CA LEU A 56 8.13 1.92 7.22
C LEU A 56 9.15 0.79 7.09
N ARG A 57 8.75 -0.39 7.56
CA ARG A 57 9.50 -1.65 7.45
C ARG A 57 8.66 -2.68 6.73
N ARG A 58 9.30 -3.73 6.21
CA ARG A 58 8.58 -4.82 5.56
C ARG A 58 7.87 -5.65 6.63
N ALA A 59 6.63 -6.01 6.40
CA ALA A 59 5.90 -6.89 7.32
C ALA A 59 6.46 -8.32 7.34
N SER A 60 7.31 -8.68 6.36
CA SER A 60 8.15 -9.88 6.39
C SER A 60 9.05 -9.96 7.62
N ASP A 61 9.43 -8.82 8.20
CA ASP A 61 10.38 -8.77 9.32
C ASP A 61 9.68 -8.95 10.69
N LEU A 62 8.34 -8.99 10.69
CA LEU A 62 7.56 -9.30 11.89
C LEU A 62 7.78 -10.75 12.34
N SER A 63 7.64 -10.98 13.65
CA SER A 63 7.69 -12.32 14.22
C SER A 63 6.57 -13.20 13.65
N TYR A 64 6.79 -14.50 13.64
CA TYR A 64 5.79 -15.47 13.19
C TYR A 64 4.48 -15.33 13.97
N ASP A 65 4.56 -15.22 15.29
CA ASP A 65 3.39 -15.04 16.18
C ASP A 65 2.60 -13.75 15.83
N SER A 66 3.27 -12.64 15.57
CA SER A 66 2.58 -11.40 15.18
C SER A 66 1.88 -11.52 13.83
N LYS A 67 2.49 -12.20 12.85
CA LYS A 67 1.87 -12.48 11.55
C LYS A 67 0.65 -13.38 11.72
N GLU A 68 0.76 -14.44 12.51
CA GLU A 68 -0.33 -15.37 12.79
C GLU A 68 -1.53 -14.66 13.42
N ARG A 69 -1.30 -13.78 14.41
CA ARG A 69 -2.38 -13.00 15.06
C ARG A 69 -3.13 -12.10 14.08
N VAL A 70 -2.41 -11.42 13.19
CA VAL A 70 -3.01 -10.58 12.14
C VAL A 70 -3.89 -11.43 11.22
N LEU A 71 -3.34 -12.54 10.72
CA LEU A 71 -4.03 -13.42 9.77
C LEU A 71 -5.24 -14.10 10.41
N ARG A 72 -5.11 -14.57 11.66
CA ARG A 72 -6.21 -15.15 12.43
C ARG A 72 -7.32 -14.13 12.68
N TYR A 73 -6.96 -12.90 13.05
CA TYR A 73 -7.94 -11.83 13.25
C TYR A 73 -8.74 -11.52 11.98
N LEU A 74 -8.08 -11.43 10.82
CA LEU A 74 -8.75 -11.24 9.53
C LEU A 74 -9.63 -12.44 9.14
N PHE A 75 -9.16 -13.66 9.41
CA PHE A 75 -9.92 -14.87 9.18
C PHE A 75 -11.21 -14.91 10.03
N GLU A 76 -11.11 -14.59 11.32
CA GLU A 76 -12.24 -14.61 12.27
C GLU A 76 -13.32 -13.56 11.95
N MET A 77 -13.00 -12.48 11.22
CA MET A 77 -14.01 -11.50 10.79
C MET A 77 -15.02 -12.09 9.80
N HIS A 78 -14.63 -13.10 9.00
CA HIS A 78 -15.47 -13.71 7.95
C HIS A 78 -16.11 -12.69 6.98
N GLN A 79 -15.42 -11.58 6.69
CA GLN A 79 -15.93 -10.49 5.87
C GLN A 79 -15.21 -10.44 4.52
N TYR A 80 -15.98 -10.51 3.42
CA TYR A 80 -15.46 -10.45 2.05
C TYR A 80 -14.63 -9.19 1.78
N ASP A 81 -15.05 -8.04 2.33
CA ASP A 81 -14.34 -6.77 2.16
C ASP A 81 -13.08 -6.66 3.02
N ASN A 82 -12.83 -7.60 3.93
CA ASN A 82 -11.64 -7.67 4.80
C ASN A 82 -10.87 -8.98 4.56
N PRO A 83 -10.38 -9.22 3.33
CA PRO A 83 -9.68 -10.45 3.02
C PRO A 83 -8.34 -10.52 3.76
N MET A 84 -7.89 -11.74 4.02
CA MET A 84 -6.50 -11.99 4.38
C MET A 84 -5.59 -11.50 3.25
N PHE A 85 -4.44 -10.94 3.61
CA PHE A 85 -3.45 -10.46 2.65
C PHE A 85 -2.08 -11.07 2.91
N ASP A 86 -1.25 -11.03 1.88
CA ASP A 86 0.12 -11.54 1.93
C ASP A 86 1.02 -10.59 2.74
N MET A 87 1.55 -11.10 3.86
CA MET A 87 2.44 -10.35 4.75
C MET A 87 3.80 -10.05 4.09
N GLU A 88 4.22 -10.80 3.07
CA GLU A 88 5.45 -10.51 2.31
C GLU A 88 5.30 -9.29 1.41
N LYS A 89 4.06 -8.96 1.02
CA LYS A 89 3.72 -7.78 0.20
C LYS A 89 3.21 -6.61 1.04
N ALA A 90 3.20 -6.74 2.35
CA ALA A 90 2.76 -5.71 3.28
C ALA A 90 3.95 -4.97 3.92
N ALA A 91 3.68 -3.73 4.36
CA ALA A 91 4.61 -2.94 5.16
C ALA A 91 3.96 -2.61 6.49
N PHE A 92 4.78 -2.36 7.51
CA PHE A 92 4.29 -1.91 8.80
C PHE A 92 5.09 -0.72 9.32
N CYS A 93 4.45 0.10 10.13
CA CYS A 93 5.07 1.19 10.89
C CYS A 93 5.25 0.71 12.34
N ARG A 94 6.47 0.76 12.88
CA ARG A 94 6.73 0.29 14.25
C ARG A 94 6.09 1.19 15.30
N GLU A 95 6.09 2.48 15.05
CA GLU A 95 5.67 3.53 15.97
C GLU A 95 4.15 3.61 16.09
N THR A 96 3.43 3.29 15.01
CA THR A 96 1.95 3.30 14.98
C THR A 96 1.32 1.92 15.00
N GLY A 97 2.10 0.84 14.81
CA GLY A 97 1.60 -0.53 14.72
C GLY A 97 0.85 -0.85 13.42
N ARG A 98 0.65 0.13 12.53
CA ARG A 98 -0.22 0.01 11.35
C ARG A 98 0.40 -0.85 10.28
N VAL A 99 -0.35 -1.85 9.83
CA VAL A 99 0.03 -2.74 8.72
C VAL A 99 -0.70 -2.31 7.45
N PHE A 100 0.08 -1.88 6.46
CA PHE A 100 -0.39 -1.51 5.13
C PHE A 100 -0.30 -2.72 4.20
N SER A 101 -1.47 -3.25 3.81
CA SER A 101 -1.58 -4.30 2.79
C SER A 101 -1.11 -3.80 1.42
N HIS A 102 -0.50 -4.66 0.61
CA HIS A 102 -0.06 -4.35 -0.76
C HIS A 102 0.82 -3.09 -0.87
N ALA A 103 1.73 -2.93 0.09
CA ALA A 103 2.61 -1.78 0.17
C ALA A 103 3.91 -1.96 -0.63
N LEU A 104 4.26 -3.17 -1.05
CA LEU A 104 5.48 -3.43 -1.80
C LEU A 104 5.24 -3.39 -3.31
N THR A 105 6.13 -2.71 -4.02
CA THR A 105 6.26 -2.81 -5.48
C THR A 105 6.90 -4.15 -5.86
N TRP A 106 6.86 -4.51 -7.15
CA TRP A 106 7.42 -5.77 -7.63
C TRP A 106 8.94 -5.93 -7.43
N TYR A 107 9.67 -4.83 -7.24
CA TYR A 107 11.09 -4.83 -6.87
C TYR A 107 11.34 -4.81 -5.34
N GLY A 108 10.28 -4.98 -4.53
CA GLY A 108 10.37 -5.02 -3.07
C GLY A 108 10.51 -3.65 -2.38
N ILE A 109 10.29 -2.55 -3.10
CA ILE A 109 10.30 -1.20 -2.51
C ILE A 109 8.95 -0.92 -1.85
N ILE A 110 8.96 -0.43 -0.61
CA ILE A 110 7.75 0.00 0.10
C ILE A 110 7.27 1.33 -0.49
N LYS A 111 6.03 1.37 -0.97
CA LYS A 111 5.37 2.57 -1.50
C LYS A 111 3.99 2.70 -0.89
N VAL A 112 3.89 3.57 0.12
CA VAL A 112 2.63 3.92 0.78
C VAL A 112 2.46 5.43 0.72
N ASP A 113 1.31 5.87 0.24
CA ASP A 113 0.89 7.27 0.18
C ASP A 113 -0.61 7.32 0.56
N TRP A 114 -1.16 8.51 0.77
CA TRP A 114 -2.56 8.69 1.21
C TRP A 114 -3.62 8.08 0.29
N SER A 115 -3.28 7.66 -0.94
CA SER A 115 -4.20 6.88 -1.77
C SER A 115 -4.46 5.47 -1.22
N PHE A 116 -3.74 5.02 -0.18
CA PHE A 116 -3.97 3.71 0.44
C PHE A 116 -5.43 3.53 0.91
N LEU A 117 -6.11 4.61 1.32
CA LEU A 117 -7.54 4.56 1.69
C LEU A 117 -8.40 4.13 0.49
N GLN A 118 -8.21 4.79 -0.66
CA GLN A 118 -8.94 4.51 -1.90
C GLN A 118 -8.56 3.15 -2.50
N LYS A 119 -7.28 2.76 -2.38
CA LYS A 119 -6.81 1.43 -2.79
C LYS A 119 -7.42 0.32 -1.92
N ARG A 120 -7.65 0.60 -0.63
CA ARG A 120 -8.25 -0.36 0.31
C ARG A 120 -9.73 -0.57 0.03
N TYR A 121 -10.46 0.50 -0.22
CA TYR A 121 -11.86 0.45 -0.65
C TYR A 121 -12.21 1.78 -1.36
N PRO A 122 -12.76 1.78 -2.58
CA PRO A 122 -13.07 3.02 -3.30
C PRO A 122 -14.07 3.91 -2.55
N GLY A 123 -13.82 5.22 -2.50
CA GLY A 123 -14.68 6.17 -1.80
C GLY A 123 -14.04 7.55 -1.59
N ILE A 124 -14.83 8.48 -1.04
CA ILE A 124 -14.37 9.82 -0.64
C ILE A 124 -14.36 9.90 0.88
N TYR A 125 -13.20 9.66 1.46
CA TYR A 125 -13.04 9.52 2.91
C TYR A 125 -12.71 10.84 3.59
N VAL A 126 -13.44 11.14 4.66
CA VAL A 126 -13.17 12.23 5.60
C VAL A 126 -12.93 11.70 7.01
N SER A 127 -12.23 12.47 7.84
CA SER A 127 -12.03 12.15 9.27
C SER A 127 -13.37 12.09 10.03
N TRP A 128 -13.56 11.10 10.90
CA TRP A 128 -14.73 11.00 11.77
C TRP A 128 -14.96 12.27 12.62
N GLY A 129 -13.88 12.88 13.08
CA GLY A 129 -13.89 14.05 13.97
C GLY A 129 -14.37 15.33 13.29
N SER A 130 -14.29 15.40 11.95
CA SER A 130 -14.76 16.56 11.18
C SER A 130 -16.27 16.57 10.93
N LEU A 131 -16.96 15.50 11.32
CA LEU A 131 -18.39 15.34 11.10
C LEU A 131 -19.21 16.12 12.14
N SER A 132 -20.37 16.65 11.74
CA SER A 132 -21.35 17.20 12.69
C SER A 132 -21.96 16.08 13.55
N ASP A 133 -22.55 16.44 14.68
CA ASP A 133 -23.16 15.45 15.58
C ASP A 133 -24.33 14.71 14.92
N ASP A 134 -25.14 15.41 14.12
CA ASP A 134 -26.21 14.80 13.32
C ASP A 134 -25.66 13.76 12.32
N GLN A 135 -24.54 14.08 11.65
CA GLN A 135 -23.88 13.15 10.73
C GLN A 135 -23.35 11.93 11.48
N LYS A 136 -22.69 12.13 12.62
CA LYS A 136 -22.17 11.04 13.46
C LYS A 136 -23.30 10.12 13.91
N GLU A 137 -24.44 10.66 14.31
CA GLU A 137 -25.60 9.86 14.74
C GLU A 137 -26.24 9.09 13.58
N MET A 138 -26.39 9.73 12.41
CA MET A 138 -26.87 9.06 11.20
C MET A 138 -25.95 7.91 10.77
N ILE A 139 -24.63 8.10 10.84
CA ILE A 139 -23.68 7.04 10.52
C ILE A 139 -23.74 5.94 11.58
N ARG A 140 -23.71 6.29 12.88
CA ARG A 140 -23.77 5.33 13.99
C ARG A 140 -24.99 4.42 13.89
N SER A 141 -26.18 4.98 13.65
CA SER A 141 -27.42 4.21 13.49
C SER A 141 -27.41 3.27 12.27
N SER A 142 -26.67 3.64 11.22
CA SER A 142 -26.49 2.82 10.01
C SER A 142 -25.58 1.59 10.23
N HIS A 143 -24.85 1.50 11.34
CA HIS A 143 -23.90 0.41 11.65
C HIS A 143 -24.36 -0.44 12.84
N HIS A 144 -23.94 -1.71 12.89
CA HIS A 144 -24.27 -2.59 14.03
C HIS A 144 -23.58 -2.12 15.31
N SER A 145 -22.29 -1.80 15.21
CA SER A 145 -21.49 -1.22 16.28
C SER A 145 -20.32 -0.44 15.68
N LEU A 146 -19.80 0.52 16.45
CA LEU A 146 -18.54 1.22 16.16
C LEU A 146 -17.39 0.70 17.04
N ASP A 147 -17.60 -0.41 17.76
CA ASP A 147 -16.61 -0.94 18.70
C ASP A 147 -15.27 -1.26 18.03
N GLY A 148 -14.21 -0.85 18.73
CA GLY A 148 -12.83 -1.00 18.28
C GLY A 148 -12.35 0.06 17.29
N TYR A 149 -13.19 1.03 16.91
CA TYR A 149 -12.74 2.22 16.16
C TYR A 149 -12.45 3.39 17.10
N GLN A 150 -11.55 4.29 16.67
CA GLN A 150 -11.23 5.53 17.38
C GLN A 150 -12.27 6.61 17.06
N THR A 151 -13.23 6.80 17.96
CA THR A 151 -14.26 7.85 17.83
C THR A 151 -14.06 9.05 18.75
N GLU A 152 -13.23 8.92 19.79
CA GLU A 152 -13.05 9.93 20.84
C GLU A 152 -11.96 10.93 20.45
N TYR A 153 -10.78 10.42 20.07
CA TYR A 153 -9.63 11.21 19.68
C TYR A 153 -9.52 11.28 18.15
N SER A 154 -10.42 12.03 17.53
CA SER A 154 -10.46 12.19 16.07
C SER A 154 -10.24 13.63 15.63
N SER A 155 -9.50 13.81 14.53
CA SER A 155 -9.17 15.14 14.02
C SER A 155 -10.40 15.87 13.46
N PRO A 156 -10.59 17.17 13.74
CA PRO A 156 -11.62 18.00 13.12
C PRO A 156 -11.29 18.37 11.67
N GLU A 157 -10.06 18.13 11.20
CA GLU A 157 -9.66 18.34 9.80
C GLU A 157 -10.29 17.26 8.91
N PRO A 158 -11.10 17.63 7.89
CA PRO A 158 -11.76 16.66 7.03
C PRO A 158 -10.79 15.83 6.20
N ALA A 159 -9.72 16.44 5.68
CA ALA A 159 -8.82 15.77 4.75
C ALA A 159 -7.87 14.83 5.51
N PRO A 160 -7.89 13.50 5.24
CA PRO A 160 -7.02 12.53 5.93
C PRO A 160 -5.54 12.89 5.86
N SER A 161 -5.10 13.48 4.75
CA SER A 161 -3.70 13.86 4.52
C SER A 161 -3.22 15.07 5.31
N ARG A 162 -4.13 15.81 5.94
CA ARG A 162 -3.85 17.04 6.69
C ARG A 162 -4.03 16.89 8.20
N ILE A 163 -4.39 15.69 8.68
CA ILE A 163 -4.59 15.45 10.10
C ILE A 163 -3.33 15.78 10.90
N GLU A 164 -3.52 16.38 12.07
CA GLU A 164 -2.43 16.74 12.95
C GLU A 164 -1.73 15.49 13.52
N PRO A 165 -0.41 15.56 13.81
CA PRO A 165 0.35 14.43 14.34
C PRO A 165 -0.29 13.76 15.56
N PHE A 166 -0.87 14.55 16.46
CA PHE A 166 -1.56 14.08 17.67
C PHE A 166 -2.65 13.04 17.35
N TYR A 167 -3.59 13.36 16.47
CA TYR A 167 -4.65 12.43 16.06
C TYR A 167 -4.11 11.30 15.19
N SER A 168 -3.12 11.62 14.35
CA SER A 168 -2.48 10.65 13.46
C SER A 168 -1.75 9.53 14.21
N MET A 169 -1.35 9.76 15.47
CA MET A 169 -0.60 8.81 16.30
C MET A 169 -1.48 8.08 17.33
N ALA A 170 -2.78 8.35 17.38
CA ALA A 170 -3.70 7.63 18.25
C ALA A 170 -3.74 6.12 17.91
N SER A 171 -4.02 5.30 18.92
CA SER A 171 -4.23 3.85 18.82
C SER A 171 -5.54 3.46 19.53
N PRO A 172 -6.52 2.83 18.85
CA PRO A 172 -6.56 2.56 17.41
C PRO A 172 -6.38 3.83 16.57
N GLY A 173 -5.83 3.69 15.37
CA GLY A 173 -5.67 4.80 14.42
C GLY A 173 -6.99 5.45 13.99
N PRO A 174 -6.92 6.53 13.20
CA PRO A 174 -8.09 7.32 12.84
C PRO A 174 -9.18 6.52 12.14
N LEU A 175 -10.43 6.88 12.41
CA LEU A 175 -11.61 6.41 11.69
C LEU A 175 -11.93 7.37 10.53
N TYR A 176 -12.14 6.81 9.35
CA TYR A 176 -12.58 7.54 8.17
C TYR A 176 -13.95 7.09 7.72
N VAL A 177 -14.71 8.03 7.15
CA VAL A 177 -16.06 7.78 6.64
C VAL A 177 -16.21 8.31 5.23
N ASP A 178 -16.83 7.51 4.37
CA ASP A 178 -17.41 8.01 3.12
C ASP A 178 -18.82 8.55 3.41
N LEU A 179 -19.02 9.86 3.25
CA LEU A 179 -20.30 10.51 3.56
C LEU A 179 -21.47 10.04 2.70
N ASN A 180 -21.20 9.63 1.45
CA ASN A 180 -22.24 9.25 0.50
C ASN A 180 -22.74 7.82 0.79
N THR A 181 -21.80 6.91 1.02
CA THR A 181 -22.11 5.48 1.20
C THR A 181 -22.20 5.09 2.67
N ARG A 182 -21.77 5.97 3.59
CA ARG A 182 -21.62 5.73 5.03
C ARG A 182 -20.69 4.56 5.35
N ILE A 183 -19.81 4.18 4.42
CA ILE A 183 -18.83 3.12 4.62
C ILE A 183 -17.75 3.65 5.56
N LEU A 184 -17.41 2.84 6.54
CA LEU A 184 -16.34 3.11 7.49
C LEU A 184 -15.06 2.44 7.00
N LEU A 185 -13.97 3.16 7.15
CA LEU A 185 -12.64 2.65 6.91
C LEU A 185 -11.78 3.10 8.07
N GLY A 186 -11.42 2.17 8.94
CA GLY A 186 -10.78 2.52 10.22
C GLY A 186 -9.75 1.48 10.64
N TRP A 187 -8.76 1.95 11.38
CA TRP A 187 -7.76 1.08 11.98
C TRP A 187 -8.36 0.36 13.18
N LYS A 188 -8.24 -0.97 13.22
CA LYS A 188 -8.58 -1.77 14.39
C LYS A 188 -7.34 -2.47 14.93
N ARG A 189 -7.20 -2.47 16.26
CA ARG A 189 -6.13 -3.20 16.94
C ARG A 189 -6.37 -4.70 16.81
N VAL A 190 -5.32 -5.42 16.44
CA VAL A 190 -5.29 -6.88 16.43
C VAL A 190 -5.24 -7.37 17.88
N PRO A 191 -6.11 -8.31 18.30
CA PRO A 191 -6.13 -8.82 19.66
C PRO A 191 -4.75 -9.29 20.15
N LEU A 192 -4.41 -8.94 21.39
CA LEU A 192 -3.15 -9.28 22.05
C LEU A 192 -1.91 -8.80 21.28
N SER A 193 -2.01 -7.76 20.47
CA SER A 193 -0.90 -7.22 19.68
C SER A 193 -0.95 -5.70 19.66
N ASP A 194 0.20 -5.08 19.40
CA ASP A 194 0.30 -3.65 19.14
C ASP A 194 0.02 -3.32 17.66
N LEU A 195 -0.26 -4.34 16.83
CA LEU A 195 -0.54 -4.16 15.42
C LEU A 195 -1.96 -3.70 15.16
N GLU A 196 -2.12 -2.92 14.10
CA GLU A 196 -3.41 -2.44 13.61
C GLU A 196 -3.60 -2.80 12.13
N VAL A 197 -4.82 -3.19 11.77
CA VAL A 197 -5.22 -3.45 10.39
C VAL A 197 -6.33 -2.50 9.96
N LEU A 198 -6.35 -2.16 8.67
CA LEU A 198 -7.32 -1.24 8.09
C LEU A 198 -8.58 -2.02 7.68
N VAL A 199 -9.65 -1.85 8.46
CA VAL A 199 -10.91 -2.59 8.34
C VAL A 199 -11.95 -1.74 7.65
N VAL A 200 -12.61 -2.33 6.65
CA VAL A 200 -13.78 -1.80 5.98
C VAL A 200 -15.02 -2.31 6.70
N GLN A 201 -15.96 -1.41 7.02
CA GLN A 201 -17.27 -1.79 7.55
C GLN A 201 -18.36 -1.08 6.77
N LYS A 202 -19.25 -1.88 6.15
CA LYS A 202 -20.41 -1.42 5.39
C LYS A 202 -21.61 -1.16 6.32
N PRO A 203 -22.49 -0.19 5.98
CA PRO A 203 -23.73 -0.01 6.73
C PRO A 203 -24.65 -1.22 6.57
N LYS A 204 -25.60 -1.36 7.50
CA LYS A 204 -26.68 -2.35 7.46
C LYS A 204 -27.43 -2.23 6.12
N GLY A 205 -27.70 -3.35 5.46
CA GLY A 205 -28.54 -3.39 4.26
C GLY A 205 -27.86 -3.01 2.93
N LEU A 206 -26.57 -2.66 2.90
CA LEU A 206 -25.84 -2.41 1.62
C LEU A 206 -25.64 -3.68 0.76
N PHE A 207 -26.12 -4.84 1.21
CA PHE A 207 -25.95 -6.14 0.54
C PHE A 207 -27.04 -6.46 -0.51
N GLU A 208 -27.95 -5.53 -0.83
CA GLU A 208 -29.10 -5.82 -1.70
C GLU A 208 -29.01 -5.28 -3.14
N LEU A 209 -27.88 -4.71 -3.58
CA LEU A 209 -27.72 -4.33 -5.00
C LEU A 209 -26.86 -5.34 -5.76
N PRO A 210 -27.40 -6.05 -6.77
CA PRO A 210 -26.63 -6.93 -7.62
C PRO A 210 -25.54 -6.14 -8.36
N GLN A 211 -24.33 -6.69 -8.42
CA GLN A 211 -23.17 -6.11 -9.12
C GLN A 211 -23.34 -5.99 -10.64
N SER A 212 -24.52 -6.32 -11.20
CA SER A 212 -24.81 -6.19 -12.63
C SER A 212 -25.15 -4.76 -13.08
N LEU A 213 -25.05 -3.77 -12.20
CA LEU A 213 -25.38 -2.36 -12.48
C LEU A 213 -24.30 -1.36 -12.01
N GLN A 214 -23.07 -1.82 -11.77
CA GLN A 214 -21.89 -0.96 -11.64
C GLN A 214 -20.95 -1.19 -12.83
#